data_AF-A0A660V1C9-F1
#
_entry.id   AF-A0A660V1C9-F1
#
_cell.length_a   1.000
_cell.length_b   1.000
_cell.length_c   1.000
_cell.angle_alpha   90.00
_cell.angle_beta   90.00
_cell.angle_gamma   90.00
#
_symmetry.space_group_name_H-M   'P 1'
#
loop_
_entity.id
_entity.type
_entity.pdbx_description
1 polymer ?
#
loop_
_entity_poly.entity_id
_entity_poly.type
_entity_poly.pdbx_seq_one_letter_code
_entity_poly.pdbx_strand_id
1 'polypeptide(L)' 'MTEEELIRYLRIPEVSKAADFHNVIENLRRMHDLPYIHICRQPLYPLEAVVKWVEKKSKLVD' A
#
# COMPACT_ATOMS: atom_id res chain seq x y z
N MET A 1 -9.29 -1.98 -3.27
CA MET A 1 -8.32 -3.05 -3.56
C MET A 1 -8.12 -3.90 -2.34
N THR A 2 -8.03 -5.21 -2.50
CA THR A 2 -7.54 -6.12 -1.46
C THR A 2 -6.04 -5.93 -1.25
N GLU A 3 -5.48 -6.57 -0.22
CA GLU A 3 -4.03 -6.57 0.01
C GLU A 3 -3.25 -7.17 -1.16
N GLU A 4 -3.75 -8.27 -1.72
CA GLU A 4 -3.13 -8.94 -2.88
C GLU A 4 -3.12 -8.03 -4.13
N GLU A 5 -4.21 -7.31 -4.37
CA GLU A 5 -4.29 -6.32 -5.44
C GLU A 5 -3.33 -5.15 -5.21
N LEU A 6 -3.20 -4.68 -3.95
CA LEU A 6 -2.26 -3.62 -3.61
C LEU A 6 -0.80 -4.05 -3.81
N ILE A 7 -0.43 -5.26 -3.39
CA ILE A 7 0.91 -5.83 -3.57
C ILE A 7 1.29 -5.85 -5.05
N ARG A 8 0.37 -6.28 -5.92
CA ARG A 8 0.57 -6.26 -7.38
C ARG A 8 0.64 -4.84 -7.93
N TYR A 9 -0.26 -3.96 -7.49
CA TYR A 9 -0.32 -2.57 -7.96
C TYR A 9 0.99 -1.82 -7.68
N LEU A 10 1.53 -1.96 -6.48
CA LEU A 10 2.78 -1.32 -6.06
C LEU A 10 4.05 -2.05 -6.54
N ARG A 11 3.90 -3.18 -7.23
CA ARG A 11 5.02 -4.02 -7.69
C ARG A 11 5.98 -4.39 -6.57
N ILE A 12 5.42 -4.73 -5.39
CA ILE A 12 6.21 -5.08 -4.21
C ILE A 12 7.16 -6.26 -4.47
N PRO A 13 6.75 -7.35 -5.16
CA PRO A 13 7.65 -8.47 -5.45
C PRO A 13 8.89 -8.08 -6.25
N GLU A 14 8.77 -7.09 -7.12
CA GLU A 14 9.86 -6.63 -7.99
C GLU A 14 10.86 -5.72 -7.25
N VAL A 15 10.44 -5.05 -6.18
CA VAL A 15 11.26 -4.06 -5.45
C VAL A 15 11.64 -4.46 -4.03
N SER A 16 11.04 -5.53 -3.50
CA SER A 16 11.28 -6.03 -2.15
C SER A 16 11.72 -7.49 -2.15
N LYS A 17 12.71 -7.82 -1.31
CA LYS A 17 13.16 -9.19 -1.06
C LYS A 17 12.52 -9.83 0.17
N ALA A 18 11.46 -9.23 0.71
CA ALA A 18 10.77 -9.77 1.87
C ALA A 18 10.19 -11.16 1.57
N ALA A 19 10.35 -12.09 2.51
CA ALA A 19 9.78 -13.43 2.40
C ALA A 19 8.24 -13.44 2.56
N ASP A 20 7.71 -12.41 3.24
CA ASP A 20 6.29 -12.21 3.44
C ASP A 20 5.93 -10.75 3.17
N PHE A 21 5.16 -10.52 2.10
CA PHE A 21 4.75 -9.19 1.69
C PHE A 21 3.69 -8.56 2.62
N HIS A 22 3.00 -9.36 3.44
CA HIS A 22 2.13 -8.82 4.49
C HIS A 22 2.90 -7.87 5.42
N ASN A 23 4.14 -8.24 5.80
CA ASN A 23 4.98 -7.40 6.64
C ASN A 23 5.36 -6.07 5.96
N VAL A 24 5.51 -6.06 4.64
CA VAL A 24 5.75 -4.83 3.88
C VAL A 24 4.51 -3.93 3.96
N ILE A 25 3.32 -4.50 3.74
CA ILE A 25 2.07 -3.75 3.83
C ILE A 25 1.84 -3.22 5.26
N GLU A 26 2.06 -4.03 6.29
CA GLU A 26 1.99 -3.59 7.69
C GLU A 26 2.94 -2.43 7.99
N ASN A 27 4.18 -2.49 7.50
CA ASN A 27 5.12 -1.38 7.64
C ASN A 27 4.61 -0.12 6.91
N LEU A 28 4.07 -0.25 5.70
CA LEU A 28 3.47 0.87 4.97
C LEU A 28 2.28 1.49 5.72
N ARG A 29 1.43 0.66 6.35
CA ARG A 29 0.31 1.13 7.19
C ARG A 29 0.80 1.87 8.43
N ARG A 30 1.78 1.33 9.15
CA ARG A 30 2.23 1.87 10.45
C ARG A 30 3.18 3.04 10.35
N MET A 31 4.09 3.00 9.37
CA MET A 31 5.22 3.93 9.28
C MET A 31 5.09 4.94 8.14
N HIS A 32 4.23 4.67 7.15
CA HIS A 32 4.15 5.49 5.94
C HIS A 32 2.75 6.02 5.64
N ASP A 33 1.80 5.86 6.56
CA ASP A 33 0.41 6.36 6.46
C ASP A 33 -0.32 5.85 5.21
N LEU A 34 -0.09 4.59 4.82
CA LEU A 34 -0.81 3.95 3.72
C LEU A 34 -2.32 3.97 4.00
N PRO A 35 -3.16 4.57 3.13
CA PRO A 35 -4.60 4.68 3.35
C PRO A 35 -5.32 3.35 3.19
N TYR A 36 -6.24 3.07 4.11
CA TYR A 36 -7.11 1.89 4.08
C TYR A 36 -8.39 2.15 4.88
N ILE A 37 -9.41 1.34 4.63
CA ILE A 37 -10.65 1.28 5.42
C ILE A 37 -10.91 -0.17 5.82
N HIS A 38 -11.67 -0.40 6.89
CA HIS A 38 -12.11 -1.74 7.26
C HIS A 38 -13.50 -2.01 6.71
N ILE A 39 -13.65 -3.07 5.93
CA ILE A 39 -14.94 -3.62 5.50
C ILE A 39 -15.00 -5.07 5.98
N CYS A 40 -16.03 -5.42 6.76
CA CYS A 40 -16.20 -6.77 7.30
C CYS A 40 -14.93 -7.31 8.01
N ARG A 41 -14.25 -6.47 8.79
CA ARG A 41 -12.97 -6.77 9.49
C ARG A 41 -11.76 -7.01 8.58
N GLN A 42 -11.88 -6.81 7.28
CA GLN A 42 -10.78 -6.91 6.32
C GLN A 42 -10.35 -5.51 5.85
N PRO A 43 -9.05 -5.25 5.67
CA PRO A 43 -8.59 -4.00 5.10
C PRO A 43 -8.91 -3.95 3.60
N LEU A 44 -9.49 -2.84 3.18
CA LEU A 44 -9.63 -2.46 1.78
C LEU A 44 -8.85 -1.18 1.54
N TYR A 45 -8.07 -1.14 0.46
CA TYR A 45 -7.25 -0.01 0.04
C TYR A 45 -7.98 0.73 -1.09
N PRO A 46 -8.60 1.90 -0.86
CA PRO A 46 -9.28 2.65 -1.92
C PRO A 46 -8.30 3.12 -2.99
N LEU A 47 -8.57 2.82 -4.26
CA LEU A 47 -7.64 3.07 -5.37
C LEU A 47 -7.20 4.53 -5.44
N GLU A 48 -8.14 5.47 -5.47
CA GLU A 48 -7.82 6.90 -5.54
C GLU A 48 -6.98 7.39 -4.35
N ALA A 49 -7.22 6.86 -3.15
CA ALA A 49 -6.45 7.22 -1.97
C ALA A 49 -5.01 6.70 -2.07
N VAL A 50 -4.82 5.47 -2.54
CA VAL A 50 -3.50 4.88 -2.77
C VAL A 50 -2.73 5.66 -3.84
N VAL A 51 -3.37 6.04 -4.95
CA VAL A 51 -2.75 6.86 -6.01
C VAL A 51 -2.24 8.18 -5.44
N LYS A 52 -3.10 8.94 -4.77
CA LYS A 52 -2.72 10.22 -4.14
C LYS A 52 -1.62 10.05 -3.10
N TRP A 53 -1.63 8.94 -2.36
CA TRP A 53 -0.58 8.61 -1.41
C TRP A 53 0.76 8.36 -2.10
N VAL A 54 0.80 7.62 -3.21
CA VAL A 54 2.02 7.42 -4.02
C VAL A 54 2.52 8.75 -4.57
N GLU A 55 1.64 9.56 -5.14
CA GLU A 55 1.98 10.89 -5.68
C GLU A 55 2.61 11.77 -4.60
N LYS A 56 2.01 11.84 -3.42
CA LYS A 56 2.54 12.61 -2.27
C LYS A 56 3.90 12.10 -1.78
N LYS A 57 4.15 10.79 -1.87
CA LYS A 57 5.44 10.19 -1.47
C LYS A 57 6.52 10.36 -2.55
N SER A 58 6.12 10.54 -3.81
CA SER A 58 7.03 10.87 -4.89
C SER A 58 7.44 12.34 -4.78
N LYS A 59 8.74 12.63 -4.83
CA LYS A 59 9.29 14.01 -4.81
C LYS A 59 8.96 14.82 -6.09
N LEU A 60 7.92 14.42 -6.83
CA LEU A 60 7.50 15.05 -8.08
C LEU A 60 6.45 16.14 -7.85
N VAL A 61 6.06 16.40 -6.60
CA VAL A 61 5.14 17.47 -6.22
C VAL A 61 5.78 18.29 -5.11
N ASP A 62 6.80 19.09 -5.48
CA ASP A 62 7.20 20.32 -4.78
C ASP A 62 6.88 21.50 -5.69
#